data_AF-A0A830GYG8-F1
#
_entry.id   AF-A0A830GYG8-F1
#
_cell.length_a   1.000
_cell.length_b   1.000
_cell.length_c   1.000
_cell.angle_alpha   90.00
_cell.angle_beta   90.00
_cell.angle_gamma   90.00
#
_symmetry.space_group_name_H-M   'P 1'
#
loop_
_entity.id
_entity.type
_entity.pdbx_description
1 polymer ?
#
loop_
_entity_poly.entity_id
_entity_poly.type
_entity_poly.pdbx_seq_one_letter_code
_entity_poly.pdbx_strand_id
1 'polypeptide(L)' 'MRTQTCAACGSGKTMAIIGGKPYCYGCASKVILMHNVKFLRNLKNEKLIPSQLQLPEV' A
#
# COMPACT_ATOMS: atom_id res chain seq x y z
N MET A 1 -2.75 27.11 -4.37
CA MET A 1 -2.84 25.67 -4.02
C MET A 1 -1.44 25.07 -4.14
N ARG A 2 -0.84 24.52 -3.06
CA ARG A 2 0.36 23.67 -3.21
C ARG A 2 -0.08 22.43 -3.98
N THR A 3 0.40 22.26 -5.21
CA THR A 3 0.22 21.05 -6.01
C THR A 3 0.88 19.90 -5.25
N GLN A 4 0.08 19.09 -4.59
CA GLN A 4 0.59 17.88 -3.96
C GLN A 4 1.06 16.95 -5.08
N THR A 5 2.34 16.58 -5.06
CA THR A 5 2.93 15.64 -6.02
C THR A 5 3.03 14.27 -5.37
N CYS A 6 2.89 13.22 -6.16
CA CYS A 6 2.97 11.85 -5.68
C CYS A 6 4.32 11.63 -5.00
N ALA A 7 4.30 11.21 -3.74
CA ALA A 7 5.49 10.98 -2.93
C ALA A 7 6.38 9.85 -3.46
N ALA A 8 5.87 9.00 -4.37
CA ALA A 8 6.63 7.90 -4.98
C ALA A 8 7.20 8.22 -6.37
N CYS A 9 6.46 8.95 -7.22
CA CYS A 9 6.84 9.16 -8.62
C CYS A 9 6.83 10.61 -9.10
N GLY A 10 6.49 11.58 -8.23
CA GLY A 10 6.46 13.00 -8.56
C GLY A 10 5.24 13.44 -9.39
N SER A 11 4.34 12.54 -9.77
CA SER A 11 3.14 12.89 -10.54
C SER A 11 2.30 13.97 -9.85
N GLY A 12 1.94 15.04 -10.56
CA GLY A 12 1.04 16.09 -10.05
C GLY A 12 -0.43 15.68 -9.94
N LYS A 13 -0.79 14.48 -10.42
CA LYS A 13 -2.16 13.93 -10.33
C LYS A 13 -2.29 13.03 -9.10
N THR A 14 -2.23 13.63 -7.91
CA THR A 14 -2.43 12.90 -6.65
C THR A 14 -3.91 12.70 -6.35
N MET A 15 -4.23 11.55 -5.78
CA MET A 15 -5.61 11.06 -5.64
C MET A 15 -5.90 10.50 -4.26
N ALA A 16 -4.86 10.05 -3.55
CA ALA A 16 -4.98 9.46 -2.23
C ALA A 16 -3.89 10.02 -1.31
N ILE A 17 -4.19 10.08 0.00
CA ILE A 17 -3.21 10.36 1.04
C ILE A 17 -3.10 9.10 1.91
N ILE A 18 -1.90 8.54 1.99
CA ILE A 18 -1.61 7.32 2.76
C ILE A 18 -0.47 7.65 3.72
N GLY A 19 -0.71 7.53 5.03
CA GLY A 19 0.29 7.87 6.06
C GLY A 19 0.75 9.33 5.98
N GLY A 20 -0.15 10.26 5.65
CA GLY A 20 0.16 11.69 5.49
C GLY A 20 0.90 12.06 4.22
N LYS A 21 1.20 11.10 3.33
CA LYS A 21 1.89 11.35 2.05
C LYS A 21 0.90 11.22 0.88
N PRO A 22 0.91 12.16 -0.08
CA PRO A 22 0.04 12.09 -1.25
C PRO A 22 0.58 11.13 -2.31
N TYR A 23 -0.30 10.42 -3.00
CA TYR A 23 0.04 9.43 -4.04
C TYR A 23 -0.90 9.57 -5.25
N CYS A 24 -0.36 9.33 -6.45
CA CYS A 24 -1.19 9.08 -7.63
C CYS A 24 -1.82 7.68 -7.56
N TYR A 25 -2.87 7.42 -8.35
CA TYR A 25 -3.57 6.13 -8.33
C TYR A 25 -2.65 4.91 -8.42
N GLY A 26 -1.74 4.89 -9.40
CA GLY A 26 -0.87 3.73 -9.65
C GLY A 26 0.14 3.47 -8.52
N CYS A 27 0.61 4.51 -7.83
CA CYS A 27 1.47 4.34 -6.66
C CYS A 27 0.66 4.01 -5.41
N ALA A 28 -0.52 4.63 -5.25
CA ALA A 28 -1.41 4.38 -4.12
C ALA A 28 -1.84 2.91 -4.08
N SER A 29 -2.24 2.33 -5.22
CA SER A 29 -2.64 0.92 -5.30
C SER A 29 -1.52 -0.03 -4.88
N LYS A 30 -0.28 0.22 -5.31
CA LYS A 30 0.90 -0.55 -4.89
C LYS A 30 1.16 -0.45 -3.39
N VAL A 31 1.13 0.77 -2.84
CA VAL A 31 1.33 0.98 -1.39
C VAL A 31 0.26 0.26 -0.57
N ILE A 32 -1.01 0.33 -0.99
CA ILE A 32 -2.12 -0.38 -0.33
C ILE A 32 -1.90 -1.89 -0.41
N LEU A 33 -1.52 -2.42 -1.57
CA LEU A 33 -1.25 -3.85 -1.73
C LEU A 33 -0.12 -4.30 -0.80
N MET A 34 0.98 -3.56 -0.74
CA MET A 34 2.10 -3.84 0.17
C MET A 34 1.67 -3.82 1.64
N HIS A 35 0.85 -2.85 2.06
CA HIS A 35 0.33 -2.79 3.43
C HIS A 35 -0.56 -4.00 3.76
N ASN A 36 -1.45 -4.39 2.85
CA ASN A 36 -2.31 -5.56 3.05
C ASN A 36 -1.51 -6.86 3.11
N VAL A 37 -0.55 -7.06 2.22
CA VAL A 37 0.30 -8.25 2.25
C VAL A 37 1.14 -8.31 3.52
N LYS A 38 1.69 -7.18 3.98
CA LYS A 38 2.40 -7.12 5.26
C LYS A 38 1.47 -7.48 6.43
N PHE A 39 0.25 -6.95 6.45
CA PHE A 39 -0.74 -7.27 7.47
C PHE A 39 -1.08 -8.76 7.48
N LEU A 40 -1.36 -9.36 6.32
CA LEU A 40 -1.65 -10.79 6.19
C LEU A 40 -0.46 -11.67 6.59
N ARG A 41 0.78 -11.26 6.27
CA ARG A 41 1.99 -11.96 6.75
C ARG A 41 2.09 -11.94 8.27
N ASN A 42 1.78 -10.83 8.92
CA ASN A 42 1.77 -10.74 10.38
C ASN A 42 0.72 -11.67 10.99
N LEU A 43 -0.51 -11.66 10.47
CA LEU A 43 -1.56 -12.58 10.91
C LEU A 43 -1.15 -14.05 10.75
N LYS A 44 -0.43 -14.38 9.67
CA LYS A 44 0.09 -15.73 9.43
C LYS A 44 1.14 -16.13 10.46
N ASN A 45 2.05 -15.21 10.79
CA ASN A 45 3.09 -15.43 11.81
C ASN A 45 2.50 -15.57 13.21
N GLU A 46 1.43 -14.82 13.51
CA GLU A 46 0.66 -14.90 14.75
C GLU A 46 -0.30 -16.10 14.81
N LYS A 47 -0.33 -16.93 13.76
CA LYS A 47 -1.22 -18.10 13.61
C LYS A 47 -2.71 -17.76 13.67
N LEU A 48 -3.07 -16.52 13.34
CA LEU A 48 -4.45 -16.05 13.27
C LEU A 48 -5.14 -16.40 11.94
N ILE A 49 -4.37 -16.79 10.92
CA ILE A 49 -4.87 -17.32 9.65
C ILE A 49 -4.15 -18.63 9.27
N PRO A 50 -4.76 -19.49 8.44
CA PRO A 50 -4.15 -20.76 8.03
C PRO A 50 -2.78 -20.58 7.37
N SER A 51 -1.82 -21.41 7.77
CA SER A 51 -0.45 -21.38 7.23
C SER A 51 -0.38 -21.77 5.75
N GLN A 52 -1.37 -22.51 5.25
CA GLN A 52 -1.48 -22.92 3.85
C GLN A 52 -2.02 -21.80 2.94
N LEU A 53 -2.55 -20.71 3.51
CA LEU A 53 -3.04 -19.57 2.73
C LEU A 53 -1.87 -18.97 1.94
N GLN A 54 -2.03 -18.94 0.62
CA GLN A 54 -1.08 -18.29 -0.29
C GLN A 54 -1.35 -16.78 -0.28
N LEU A 55 -0.30 -15.98 -0.11
CA LEU A 55 -0.38 -14.53 -0.16
C LEU A 55 0.09 -14.05 -1.54
N PRO A 56 -0.49 -12.95 -2.07
CA PRO A 56 -0.02 -12.37 -3.32
C PRO A 56 1.48 -12.03 -3.27
N GLU A 57 2.18 -12.30 -4.38
CA GLU A 57 3.52 -11.78 -4.61
C GLU A 57 3.43 -10.30 -5.00
N VAL A 58 4.25 -9.45 -4.37
CA VAL A 58 4.23 -7.98 -4.50
C VAL A 58 5.61 -7.49 -4.91
#